data_AF-K4A3Y3-F1
#
_entry.id   AF-K4A3Y3-F1
#
_cell.length_a   1.000
_cell.length_b   1.000
_cell.length_c   1.000
_cell.angle_alpha   90.00
_cell.angle_beta   90.00
_cell.angle_gamma   90.00
#
_symmetry.space_group_name_H-M   'P 1'
#
loop_
_entity.id
_entity.type
_entity.pdbx_description
1 polymer ?
#
loop_
_entity_poly.entity_id
_entity_poly.type
_entity_poly.pdbx_seq_one_letter_code
_entity_poly.pdbx_strand_id
1 'polypeptide(L)'
;MWLVLRRLKEEGKDGVKFGQYIYEIYNHDVELRVSKAGVNLLLIKWMKELEKIFYGNIVKYDAAISPEARQDDLVNVIWRNIYAEEGSEAMDAAAAPAVQALARYTRREATCLSLTDKDVMFSGNFKFTTLLPPTPSPSPKKPAR
;
A
#
# COMPACT_ATOMS: atom_id res chain seq x y z
N MET A 1 -0.47 -1.38 2.90
CA MET A 1 -0.51 -0.92 4.30
C MET A 1 -1.37 0.33 4.48
N TRP A 2 -1.01 1.50 3.91
CA TRP A 2 -1.79 2.74 4.06
C TRP A 2 -3.31 2.59 3.82
N LEU A 3 -3.73 1.98 2.71
CA LEU A 3 -5.16 1.76 2.41
C LEU A 3 -5.91 1.03 3.54
N VAL A 4 -5.27 0.06 4.18
CA VAL A 4 -5.86 -0.71 5.29
C VAL A 4 -5.97 0.18 6.53
N LEU A 5 -4.90 0.92 6.88
CA LEU A 5 -4.92 1.84 8.02
C LEU A 5 -5.98 2.94 7.85
N ARG A 6 -6.11 3.47 6.63
CA ARG A 6 -7.15 4.45 6.28
C ARG A 6 -8.54 3.87 6.51
N ARG A 7 -8.82 2.69 5.97
CA ARG A 7 -10.13 2.04 6.12
C ARG A 7 -10.43 1.73 7.59
N LEU A 8 -9.46 1.22 8.34
CA LEU A 8 -9.64 0.93 9.77
C LEU A 8 -9.91 2.20 10.58
N LYS A 9 -9.28 3.33 10.26
CA LYS A 9 -9.51 4.60 10.96
C LYS A 9 -10.98 5.06 10.91
N GLU A 10 -11.73 4.68 9.88
CA GLU A 10 -13.16 4.98 9.75
C GLU A 10 -14.02 4.24 10.82
N GLU A 11 -13.49 3.18 11.42
CA GLU A 11 -14.13 2.40 12.49
C GLU A 11 -13.93 3.01 13.89
N GLY A 12 -13.46 4.25 13.96
CA GLY A 12 -13.27 5.00 15.19
C GLY A 12 -12.16 4.46 16.08
N LYS A 13 -12.35 4.52 17.40
CA LYS A 13 -11.29 4.19 18.39
C LYS A 13 -10.79 2.75 18.26
N ASP A 14 -11.69 1.81 18.03
CA ASP A 14 -11.33 0.39 17.88
C ASP A 14 -10.49 0.17 16.63
N GLY A 15 -10.87 0.82 15.52
CA GLY A 15 -10.13 0.76 14.27
C GLY A 15 -8.74 1.40 14.36
N VAL A 16 -8.61 2.53 15.05
CA VAL A 16 -7.31 3.16 15.32
C VAL A 16 -6.42 2.23 16.16
N LYS A 17 -6.97 1.63 17.22
CA LYS A 17 -6.22 0.69 18.07
C LYS A 17 -5.77 -0.55 17.29
N PHE A 18 -6.65 -1.11 16.46
CA PHE A 18 -6.33 -2.28 15.65
C PHE A 18 -5.34 -1.94 14.53
N GLY A 19 -5.48 -0.76 13.89
CA GLY A 19 -4.54 -0.25 12.90
C GLY A 19 -3.14 -0.07 13.48
N GLN A 20 -3.02 0.43 14.72
CA GLN A 20 -1.75 0.54 15.42
C GLN A 20 -1.08 -0.84 15.61
N TYR A 21 -1.84 -1.85 16.04
CA TYR A 21 -1.32 -3.21 16.17
C TYR A 21 -0.79 -3.78 14.84
N ILE A 22 -1.52 -3.58 13.74
CA ILE A 22 -1.08 -4.00 12.40
C ILE A 22 0.18 -3.22 11.96
N TYR A 23 0.24 -1.92 12.25
CA TYR A 23 1.38 -1.08 11.92
C TYR A 23 2.65 -1.51 12.67
N GLU A 24 2.55 -1.93 13.93
CA GLU A 24 3.67 -2.46 14.71
C GLU A 24 4.24 -3.75 14.08
N ILE A 25 3.37 -4.67 13.66
CA ILE A 25 3.79 -5.89 12.94
C ILE A 25 4.49 -5.54 11.63
N TYR A 26 3.92 -4.60 10.87
CA TYR A 26 4.52 -4.11 9.63
C TYR A 26 5.89 -3.47 9.84
N ASN A 27 6.06 -2.66 10.88
CA ASN A 27 7.35 -2.03 11.18
C ASN A 27 8.40 -3.05 11.57
N HIS A 28 8.03 -4.07 12.34
CA HIS A 28 8.95 -5.13 12.67
C HIS A 28 9.41 -5.89 11.41
N ASP A 29 8.50 -6.17 10.47
CA ASP A 29 8.86 -6.75 9.17
C ASP A 29 9.77 -5.83 8.33
N VAL A 30 9.53 -4.51 8.35
CA VAL A 30 10.43 -3.51 7.73
C VAL A 30 11.82 -3.55 8.37
N GLU A 31 11.91 -3.54 9.70
CA GLU A 31 13.16 -3.62 10.45
C GLU A 31 13.98 -4.86 10.06
N LEU A 32 13.33 -6.03 10.01
CA LEU A 32 13.95 -7.28 9.59
C LEU A 32 14.47 -7.21 8.14
N ARG A 33 13.72 -6.60 7.22
CA ARG A 33 14.18 -6.42 5.83
C ARG A 33 15.35 -5.45 5.71
N VAL A 34 15.32 -4.34 6.46
CA VAL A 34 16.37 -3.32 6.48
C VAL A 34 17.68 -3.92 7.00
N SER A 35 17.62 -4.68 8.10
CA SER A 35 18.80 -5.40 8.63
C SER A 35 19.33 -6.44 7.62
N LYS A 36 18.44 -7.23 7.00
CA LYS A 36 18.82 -8.20 5.95
C LYS A 36 19.46 -7.55 4.73
N ALA A 37 19.07 -6.31 4.39
CA ALA A 37 19.68 -5.53 3.33
C ALA A 37 21.07 -4.95 3.71
N GLY A 38 21.59 -5.25 4.90
CA GLY A 38 22.92 -4.86 5.36
C GLY A 38 22.96 -3.57 6.20
N VAL A 39 21.81 -2.94 6.45
CA VAL A 39 21.74 -1.73 7.28
C VAL A 39 21.66 -2.14 8.75
N ASN A 40 22.84 -2.38 9.35
CA ASN A 40 22.95 -2.78 10.76
C ASN A 40 23.43 -1.65 11.67
N LEU A 41 24.17 -0.67 11.12
CA LEU A 41 24.60 0.52 11.87
C LEU A 41 23.48 1.55 11.90
N LEU A 42 23.25 2.17 13.06
CA LEU A 42 22.23 3.22 13.25
C LEU A 42 20.81 2.77 12.84
N LEU A 43 20.49 1.48 12.96
CA LEU A 43 19.19 0.92 12.55
C LEU A 43 18.02 1.72 13.13
N ILE A 44 18.08 2.07 14.43
CA ILE A 44 17.06 2.89 15.10
C ILE A 44 16.88 4.26 14.42
N LYS A 45 17.97 4.90 13.98
CA LYS A 45 17.90 6.19 13.28
C LYS A 45 17.23 6.02 11.92
N TRP A 46 17.61 4.98 11.17
CA TRP A 46 17.00 4.68 9.87
C TRP A 46 15.51 4.34 9.99
N MET A 47 15.13 3.56 11.00
CA MET A 47 13.73 3.25 11.26
C MET A 47 12.89 4.51 11.54
N LYS A 48 13.42 5.48 12.31
CA LYS A 48 12.75 6.77 12.54
C LYS A 48 12.59 7.59 11.26
N GLU A 49 13.58 7.60 10.37
CA GLU A 49 13.47 8.28 9.07
C GLU A 49 12.45 7.59 8.16
N LEU A 50 12.43 6.25 8.12
CA LEU A 50 11.43 5.48 7.37
C LEU A 50 10.01 5.72 7.89
N GLU A 51 9.83 5.80 9.20
CA GLU A 51 8.56 6.16 9.83
C GLU A 51 8.10 7.57 9.43
N LYS A 52 9.01 8.55 9.45
CA LYS A 52 8.72 9.92 9.01
C LYS A 52 8.31 9.97 7.53
N ILE A 53 9.02 9.22 6.67
CA ILE A 53 8.67 9.09 5.24
C ILE A 53 7.28 8.47 5.09
N PHE A 54 6.99 7.40 5.85
CA PHE A 54 5.71 6.72 5.82
C PHE A 54 4.55 7.66 6.17
N TYR A 55 4.61 8.36 7.30
CA TYR A 55 3.55 9.30 7.69
C TYR A 55 3.46 10.52 6.77
N GLY A 56 4.59 11.04 6.30
CA GLY A 56 4.60 12.11 5.29
C GLY A 56 3.90 11.68 3.99
N ASN A 57 4.07 10.42 3.59
CA ASN A 57 3.40 9.86 2.43
C ASN A 57 1.91 9.60 2.67
N ILE A 58 1.51 9.14 3.87
CA ILE A 58 0.08 8.99 4.22
C ILE A 58 -0.67 10.30 3.99
N VAL A 59 -0.14 11.43 4.47
CA VAL A 59 -0.80 12.74 4.30
C VAL A 59 -1.00 13.08 2.83
N LYS A 60 0.03 12.87 2.00
CA LYS A 60 -0.05 13.12 0.54
C LYS A 60 -1.07 12.21 -0.13
N TYR A 61 -1.05 10.92 0.19
CA TYR A 61 -1.97 9.95 -0.40
C TYR A 61 -3.42 10.21 0.03
N ASP A 62 -3.66 10.50 1.31
CA ASP A 62 -5.00 10.81 1.83
C ASP A 62 -5.60 12.05 1.15
N ALA A 63 -4.78 13.09 0.95
CA ALA A 63 -5.19 14.28 0.21
C ALA A 63 -5.49 13.95 -1.27
N ALA A 64 -4.68 13.12 -1.91
CA ALA A 64 -4.80 12.80 -3.34
C ALA A 64 -5.98 11.86 -3.69
N ILE A 65 -6.61 11.23 -2.69
CA ILE A 65 -7.82 10.41 -2.87
C ILE A 65 -9.06 11.00 -2.19
N SER A 66 -8.97 12.24 -1.69
CA SER A 66 -10.13 12.90 -1.10
C SER A 66 -11.18 13.24 -2.19
N PRO A 67 -12.45 13.46 -1.82
CA PRO A 67 -13.48 13.89 -2.77
C PRO A 67 -13.14 15.20 -3.49
N GLU A 68 -12.33 16.05 -2.87
CA GLU A 68 -11.87 17.35 -3.39
C GLU A 68 -10.61 17.25 -4.25
N ALA A 69 -9.98 16.06 -4.32
CA ALA A 69 -8.76 15.85 -5.06
C ALA A 69 -8.99 15.97 -6.58
N ARG A 70 -8.02 16.55 -7.27
CA ARG A 70 -8.01 16.56 -8.74
C ARG A 70 -7.69 15.17 -9.27
N GLN A 71 -8.12 14.90 -10.50
CA GLN A 71 -7.91 13.61 -11.14
C GLN A 71 -6.42 13.20 -11.17
N ASP A 72 -5.52 14.17 -11.39
CA ASP A 72 -4.08 13.95 -11.51
C ASP A 72 -3.32 13.94 -10.19
N ASP A 73 -3.93 14.31 -9.06
CA ASP A 73 -3.22 14.44 -7.78
C ASP A 73 -2.63 13.09 -7.35
N LEU A 74 -3.41 12.01 -7.45
CA LEU A 74 -2.93 10.67 -7.11
C LEU A 74 -1.85 10.18 -8.07
N VAL A 75 -1.97 10.51 -9.36
CA VAL A 75 -0.96 10.17 -10.38
C VAL A 75 0.36 10.84 -10.01
N ASN A 76 0.32 12.12 -9.66
CA ASN A 76 1.48 12.90 -9.28
C ASN A 76 2.13 12.39 -7.98
N VAL A 77 1.33 12.05 -6.96
CA VAL A 77 1.84 11.50 -5.69
C VAL A 77 2.48 10.12 -5.91
N ILE A 78 1.86 9.25 -6.71
CA ILE A 78 2.43 7.93 -7.05
C ILE A 78 3.73 8.08 -7.84
N TRP A 79 3.76 8.97 -8.84
CA TRP A 79 4.98 9.27 -9.57
C TRP A 79 6.09 9.66 -8.60
N ARG A 80 5.85 10.69 -7.77
CA ARG A 80 6.85 11.24 -6.85
C ARG A 80 7.35 10.24 -5.81
N ASN A 81 6.51 9.31 -5.36
CA ASN A 81 6.85 8.43 -4.25
C ASN A 81 7.35 7.04 -4.68
N ILE A 82 7.05 6.59 -5.91
CA ILE A 82 7.30 5.21 -6.34
C ILE A 82 8.20 5.14 -7.58
N TYR A 83 8.01 6.03 -8.55
CA TYR A 83 8.65 5.94 -9.86
C TYR A 83 9.72 7.02 -10.11
N ALA A 84 9.62 8.17 -9.46
CA ALA A 84 10.56 9.26 -9.61
C ALA A 84 11.89 8.93 -8.93
N GLU A 85 12.98 9.14 -9.65
CA GLU A 85 14.33 9.15 -9.08
C GLU A 85 14.67 10.54 -8.52
N GLU A 86 15.68 10.62 -7.66
CA GLU A 86 16.15 11.88 -7.10
C GLU A 86 16.54 12.86 -8.22
N GLY A 87 15.99 14.09 -8.17
CA GLY A 87 16.19 15.10 -9.22
C GLY A 87 15.19 15.04 -10.39
N SER A 88 14.27 14.08 -10.42
CA SER A 88 13.24 14.02 -11.47
C SER A 88 12.25 15.19 -11.33
N GLU A 89 12.13 16.04 -12.35
CA GLU A 89 11.20 17.17 -12.31
C GLU A 89 9.83 16.85 -12.93
N ALA A 90 9.82 16.16 -14.08
CA ALA A 90 8.61 15.81 -14.83
C ALA A 90 8.42 14.29 -14.93
N MET A 91 7.16 13.85 -15.10
CA MET A 91 6.83 12.44 -15.30
C MET A 91 7.33 11.96 -16.66
N ASP A 92 8.11 10.88 -16.66
CA ASP A 92 8.57 10.23 -17.89
C ASP A 92 7.39 9.65 -18.68
N ALA A 93 7.36 9.90 -19.98
CA ALA A 93 6.37 9.35 -20.90
C ALA A 93 6.38 7.81 -20.88
N ALA A 94 7.52 7.17 -20.67
CA ALA A 94 7.61 5.72 -20.58
C ALA A 94 7.00 5.17 -19.27
N ALA A 95 7.07 5.93 -18.17
CA ALA A 95 6.49 5.55 -16.89
C ALA A 95 4.98 5.85 -16.80
N ALA A 96 4.48 6.82 -17.57
CA ALA A 96 3.10 7.30 -17.49
C ALA A 96 2.03 6.19 -17.52
N PRO A 97 2.10 5.16 -18.40
CA PRO A 97 1.10 4.09 -18.39
C PRO A 97 1.05 3.30 -17.06
N ALA A 98 2.22 3.02 -16.47
CA ALA A 98 2.32 2.27 -15.22
C ALA A 98 1.83 3.09 -14.02
N VAL A 99 2.22 4.37 -13.94
CA VAL A 99 1.76 5.31 -12.91
C VAL A 99 0.23 5.44 -12.96
N GLN A 100 -0.33 5.64 -14.16
CA GLN A 100 -1.78 5.75 -14.36
C GLN A 100 -2.51 4.46 -13.99
N ALA A 101 -1.95 3.29 -14.33
CA ALA A 101 -2.52 2.00 -13.95
C ALA A 101 -2.54 1.82 -12.42
N LEU A 102 -1.45 2.16 -11.74
CA LEU A 102 -1.36 2.06 -10.28
C LEU A 102 -2.30 3.05 -9.58
N ALA A 103 -2.48 4.26 -10.12
CA ALA A 103 -3.45 5.22 -9.61
C ALA A 103 -4.90 4.71 -9.73
N ARG A 104 -5.27 4.15 -10.90
CA ARG A 104 -6.60 3.56 -11.10
C ARG A 104 -6.84 2.37 -10.16
N TYR A 105 -5.86 1.48 -10.05
CA TYR A 105 -5.92 0.35 -9.13
C TYR A 105 -6.10 0.84 -7.68
N THR A 106 -5.29 1.80 -7.24
CA THR A 106 -5.35 2.35 -5.88
C THR A 106 -6.73 2.94 -5.56
N ARG A 107 -7.32 3.74 -6.46
CA ARG A 107 -8.68 4.27 -6.28
C ARG A 107 -9.72 3.15 -6.18
N ARG A 108 -9.66 2.18 -7.09
CA ARG A 108 -10.58 1.04 -7.09
C ARG A 108 -10.49 0.25 -5.79
N GLU A 109 -9.29 -0.08 -5.33
CA GLU A 109 -9.12 -0.82 -4.08
C GLU A 109 -9.55 0.00 -2.86
N ALA A 110 -9.34 1.32 -2.84
CA ALA A 110 -9.88 2.19 -1.78
C ALA A 110 -11.41 2.13 -1.73
N THR A 111 -12.08 2.19 -2.88
CA THR A 111 -13.54 2.02 -2.97
C THR A 111 -14.00 0.62 -2.57
N CYS A 112 -13.29 -0.44 -2.97
CA CYS A 112 -13.63 -1.80 -2.55
C CYS A 112 -13.52 -1.96 -1.02
N LEU A 113 -12.47 -1.40 -0.42
CA LEU A 113 -12.29 -1.42 1.03
C LEU A 113 -13.39 -0.64 1.76
N SER A 114 -13.80 0.53 1.26
CA SER A 114 -14.90 1.31 1.87
C SER A 114 -16.24 0.58 1.84
N LEU A 115 -16.43 -0.34 0.89
CA LEU A 115 -17.62 -1.20 0.79
C LEU A 115 -17.50 -2.49 1.60
N THR A 116 -16.35 -2.76 2.21
CA THR A 116 -16.14 -3.96 3.03
C THR A 116 -16.69 -3.75 4.43
N ASP A 117 -17.50 -4.69 4.92
CA ASP A 117 -18.06 -4.66 6.27
C ASP A 117 -16.98 -4.65 7.36
N LYS A 118 -17.28 -4.01 8.49
CA LYS A 118 -16.38 -3.91 9.64
C LYS A 118 -15.89 -5.29 10.11
N ASP A 119 -16.79 -6.25 10.30
CA ASP A 119 -16.44 -7.57 10.80
C ASP A 119 -15.53 -8.33 9.83
N VAL A 120 -15.70 -8.09 8.53
CA VAL A 120 -14.82 -8.65 7.49
C VAL A 120 -13.44 -7.98 7.53
N MET A 121 -13.37 -6.66 7.73
CA MET A 121 -12.12 -5.93 7.93
C MET A 121 -11.36 -6.43 9.17
N PHE A 122 -12.06 -6.62 10.29
CA PHE A 122 -11.47 -7.00 11.58
C PHE A 122 -11.06 -8.47 11.63
N SER A 123 -11.78 -9.35 10.93
CA SER A 123 -11.41 -10.77 10.79
C SER A 123 -10.30 -11.00 9.76
N GLY A 124 -9.92 -9.98 8.98
CA GLY A 124 -8.93 -10.11 7.91
C GLY A 124 -9.45 -10.87 6.67
N ASN A 125 -10.75 -11.12 6.57
CA ASN A 125 -11.35 -11.89 5.48
C ASN A 125 -11.67 -11.03 4.24
N PHE A 126 -10.72 -10.20 3.84
CA PHE A 126 -10.81 -9.37 2.64
C PHE A 126 -9.62 -9.62 1.73
N LYS A 127 -9.74 -9.24 0.45
CA LYS A 127 -8.65 -9.37 -0.51
C LYS A 127 -8.60 -8.17 -1.43
N PHE A 128 -7.38 -7.83 -1.82
CA PHE A 128 -7.16 -6.94 -2.94
C PHE A 128 -7.36 -7.69 -4.26
N THR A 129 -7.68 -6.98 -5.32
CA THR A 129 -7.87 -7.59 -6.63
C THR A 129 -6.53 -8.06 -7.22
N THR A 130 -6.51 -9.29 -7.74
CA THR A 130 -5.32 -9.84 -8.39
C THR A 130 -5.06 -9.14 -9.72
N LEU A 131 -3.80 -8.72 -9.95
CA LEU A 131 -3.37 -8.07 -11.19
C LEU A 131 -3.05 -9.04 -12.33
N LEU A 132 -2.81 -10.32 -12.00
CA LEU A 132 -2.54 -11.38 -12.95
C LEU A 132 -3.72 -12.37 -12.99
N PRO A 133 -4.04 -12.95 -14.17
CA PRO A 133 -5.00 -14.03 -14.23
C PRO A 133 -4.51 -15.21 -13.37
N PRO A 134 -5.41 -15.94 -12.69
CA PRO A 134 -5.03 -17.12 -11.94
C PRO A 134 -4.36 -18.12 -12.88
N THR A 135 -3.13 -18.53 -12.54
CA THR A 135 -2.47 -19.64 -13.22
C THR A 135 -3.36 -20.88 -13.05
N PRO A 136 -3.72 -21.59 -14.13
CA PRO A 136 -4.52 -22.80 -14.01
C PRO A 136 -3.78 -23.78 -13.10
N SER A 137 -4.47 -24.28 -12.08
CA SER A 137 -3.93 -25.30 -11.17
C SER A 137 -3.51 -26.53 -11.99
N PRO A 138 -2.34 -27.14 -11.70
CA PRO A 138 -1.93 -28.34 -12.40
C PRO A 138 -2.98 -29.42 -12.19
N SER A 139 -3.57 -29.91 -13.28
CA SER A 139 -4.56 -30.98 -13.28
C SER A 139 -4.00 -32.18 -12.51
N PRO A 140 -4.77 -32.83 -11.62
CA PRO A 140 -4.30 -34.02 -10.94
C PRO A 140 -3.92 -35.08 -11.98
N LYS A 141 -2.65 -35.49 -11.97
CA LYS A 141 -2.15 -36.58 -12.82
C LYS A 141 -3.00 -37.81 -12.52
N LYS A 142 -3.78 -38.27 -13.51
CA LYS A 142 -4.45 -39.57 -13.42
C LYS A 142 -3.38 -40.64 -13.18
N PRO A 143 -3.56 -41.53 -12.18
CA PRO A 143 -2.63 -42.63 -11.98
C PRO A 143 -2.62 -43.50 -13.26
N ALA A 144 -1.43 -43.79 -13.76
CA ALA A 144 -1.24 -44.74 -14.85
C ALA A 144 -1.74 -46.11 -14.36
N ARG A 145 -2.61 -46.72 -15.18
CA ARG A 145 -3.22 -48.02 -14.94
C ARG A 145 -2.28 -49.14 -15.35
#